data_AF-A0A7S0UF56-F1
#
_entry.id   AF-A0A7S0UF56-F1
#
_cell.length_a   1.000
_cell.length_b   1.000
_cell.length_c   1.000
_cell.angle_alpha   90.00
_cell.angle_beta   90.00
_cell.angle_gamma   90.00
#
_symmetry.space_group_name_H-M   'P 1'
#
loop_
_entity.id
_entity.type
_entity.pdbx_description
1 polymer ?
#
loop_
_entity_poly.entity_id
_entity_poly.type
_entity_poly.pdbx_seq_one_letter_code
_entity_poly.pdbx_strand_id
1 'polypeptide(L)'
;RSAVATTVRSWHTTKIRADSSQNTFVGRSGENPIAQVFRPVPLCSSSTEIEGDAAAINPGAVLSVHSHSGLSDEEFSVLVATVEEAYAETVGLSGVSCATKEFGSETTEIDELLVGSLRRVLSLETNLDEESAECLRAMIAERMDHLIYGSGDLKQPVLVSVEKASAEDVIRQEIEQYGLRTPVHSDTKIVGEEDSMYTPAFSIEIDGAETLIDEDSGETFWDTSSVVVFDNLVGDDLRKRLLDVVKGKSSDWNDVEKGPDPNRWIRGGLSDIPDSEGDEEELSCWGLPAEAIEEICFQENEAIREFESILTKLFPQFVVSRLPESVYGECVSPLTANAPVAGEEGLYDYHIDGDPLQTPPSPWTDVYGRYPNRSKGKPRFVSCILYLNDEWDGETWGAPTQFYDPPTSESCEVLPLPGRCVFLDQDLRHTVTPPKVTAGKRPRYSLVWKLILHPKTEHQDMTDLSNSRSSWPKPQLFGSAASIPSK
;
A
#
# COMPACT_ATOMS: atom_id res chain seq x y z
N ARG A 1 20.56 -15.60 -6.29
CA ARG A 1 20.92 -16.89 -6.95
C ARG A 1 19.62 -17.53 -7.42
N SER A 2 19.64 -18.16 -8.60
CA SER A 2 18.51 -18.63 -9.43
C SER A 2 17.79 -17.51 -10.19
N ALA A 3 18.13 -17.37 -11.48
CA ALA A 3 17.39 -16.55 -12.44
C ALA A 3 16.24 -17.41 -12.96
N VAL A 4 15.03 -17.16 -12.45
CA VAL A 4 13.78 -17.55 -13.10
C VAL A 4 13.46 -16.42 -14.07
N ALA A 5 13.14 -16.76 -15.32
CA ALA A 5 12.68 -15.78 -16.30
C ALA A 5 11.32 -15.27 -15.82
N THR A 6 11.31 -14.09 -15.20
CA THR A 6 10.11 -13.44 -14.69
C THR A 6 9.52 -12.58 -15.80
N THR A 7 8.37 -12.97 -16.34
CA THR A 7 7.54 -12.07 -17.15
C THR A 7 6.82 -11.15 -16.17
N VAL A 8 7.36 -9.94 -15.98
CA VAL A 8 6.72 -8.87 -15.21
C VAL A 8 5.43 -8.49 -15.92
N ARG A 9 4.28 -8.60 -15.25
CA ARG A 9 3.06 -7.91 -15.68
C ARG A 9 3.42 -6.43 -15.77
N SER A 10 3.42 -5.87 -16.98
CA SER A 10 3.53 -4.43 -17.20
C SER A 10 2.26 -3.77 -16.68
N TRP A 11 2.22 -3.45 -15.40
CA TRP A 11 1.14 -2.67 -14.81
C TRP A 11 1.43 -1.19 -15.04
N HIS A 12 0.75 -0.56 -15.99
CA HIS A 12 0.78 0.89 -16.12
C HIS A 12 -0.27 1.47 -15.17
N THR A 13 0.16 1.93 -14.00
CA THR A 13 -0.69 2.71 -13.12
C THR A 13 -0.79 4.15 -13.66
N THR A 14 -2.00 4.56 -14.03
CA THR A 14 -2.32 5.98 -14.26
C THR A 14 -2.25 6.68 -12.90
N LYS A 15 -1.52 7.80 -12.79
CA LYS A 15 -1.49 8.66 -11.59
C LYS A 15 -2.94 8.95 -11.15
N ILE A 16 -3.38 8.41 -10.01
CA ILE A 16 -4.69 8.70 -9.43
C ILE A 16 -4.60 10.07 -8.76
N ARG A 17 -5.34 11.04 -9.30
CA ARG A 17 -5.51 12.36 -8.68
C ARG A 17 -6.67 12.27 -7.69
N ALA A 18 -6.39 12.37 -6.40
CA ALA A 18 -7.43 12.64 -5.41
C ALA A 18 -7.97 14.06 -5.65
N ASP A 19 -9.18 14.17 -6.20
CA ASP A 19 -9.84 15.47 -6.35
C ASP A 19 -10.27 15.96 -4.96
N SER A 20 -9.59 16.97 -4.45
CA SER A 20 -9.74 17.51 -3.09
C SER A 20 -11.00 18.38 -2.91
N SER A 21 -12.05 18.16 -3.69
CA SER A 21 -13.19 19.08 -3.77
C SER A 21 -14.58 18.43 -3.76
N GLN A 22 -14.77 17.32 -3.04
CA GLN A 22 -16.13 16.91 -2.64
C GLN A 22 -16.12 15.85 -1.52
N ASN A 23 -16.30 16.27 -0.27
CA ASN A 23 -16.73 15.39 0.81
C ASN A 23 -17.83 16.08 1.61
N THR A 24 -19.06 15.94 1.13
CA THR A 24 -20.27 16.00 1.96
C THR A 24 -21.02 14.70 1.76
N PHE A 25 -20.95 13.81 2.74
CA PHE A 25 -21.84 12.67 2.84
C PHE A 25 -23.26 13.18 3.10
N VAL A 26 -24.07 13.24 2.04
CA VAL A 26 -25.53 13.14 2.12
C VAL A 26 -25.95 12.20 1.00
N GLY A 27 -26.48 11.04 1.36
CA GLY A 27 -26.92 10.02 0.41
C GLY A 27 -27.84 10.58 -0.66
N ARG A 28 -27.41 10.49 -1.91
CA ARG A 28 -28.28 10.45 -3.09
C ARG A 28 -27.58 9.67 -4.21
N SER A 29 -28.33 8.71 -4.72
CA SER A 29 -28.05 7.90 -5.89
C SER A 29 -27.68 8.71 -7.14
N GLY A 30 -26.68 8.21 -7.87
CA GLY A 30 -26.49 8.48 -9.29
C GLY A 30 -25.31 9.39 -9.59
N GLU A 31 -24.43 8.88 -10.45
CA GLU A 31 -23.28 9.53 -11.12
C GLU A 31 -21.92 9.33 -10.44
N ASN A 32 -21.23 8.29 -10.93
CA ASN A 32 -19.86 7.92 -10.63
C ASN A 32 -18.92 8.66 -11.62
N PRO A 33 -18.04 9.58 -11.19
CA PRO A 33 -17.21 10.38 -12.10
C PRO A 33 -15.86 9.72 -12.44
N ILE A 34 -15.71 8.41 -12.27
CA ILE A 34 -14.50 7.66 -12.69
C ILE A 34 -14.78 6.99 -14.03
N ALA A 35 -14.82 7.80 -15.09
CA ALA A 35 -14.89 7.31 -16.45
C ALA A 35 -14.05 8.20 -17.35
N GLN A 36 -12.72 8.14 -17.23
CA GLN A 36 -11.84 8.47 -18.35
C GLN A 36 -10.38 8.08 -18.11
N VAL A 37 -9.80 7.53 -19.18
CA VAL A 37 -8.39 7.20 -19.45
C VAL A 37 -7.92 5.78 -19.07
N PHE A 38 -8.52 4.78 -19.71
CA PHE A 38 -7.82 3.53 -20.03
C PHE A 38 -7.14 3.71 -21.40
N ARG A 39 -5.81 3.60 -21.46
CA ARG A 39 -5.13 3.38 -22.74
C ARG A 39 -5.12 1.88 -23.02
N PRO A 40 -5.41 1.44 -24.25
CA PRO A 40 -5.36 0.03 -24.59
C PRO A 40 -3.95 -0.51 -24.36
N VAL A 41 -3.87 -1.65 -23.66
CA VAL A 41 -2.70 -2.55 -23.69
C VAL A 41 -2.43 -2.89 -25.16
N PRO A 42 -1.18 -3.04 -25.62
CA PRO A 42 -0.93 -3.48 -26.99
C PRO A 42 -1.64 -4.81 -27.18
N LEU A 43 -2.70 -4.81 -28.01
CA LEU A 43 -3.25 -6.04 -28.56
C LEU A 43 -2.05 -6.84 -29.08
N CYS A 44 -1.99 -8.12 -28.72
CA CYS A 44 -1.07 -9.07 -29.32
C CYS A 44 -1.36 -9.10 -30.83
N SER A 45 -0.77 -8.17 -31.56
CA SER A 45 -1.00 -7.86 -32.96
C SER A 45 0.24 -8.24 -33.74
N SER A 46 0.71 -9.46 -33.53
CA SER A 46 1.38 -10.20 -34.59
C SER A 46 0.30 -10.82 -35.48
N SER A 47 -0.31 -9.98 -36.33
CA SER A 47 -1.07 -10.43 -37.48
C SER A 47 -0.11 -11.03 -38.51
N THR A 48 0.47 -12.19 -38.20
CA THR A 48 0.87 -13.12 -39.26
C THR A 48 -0.42 -13.68 -39.82
N GLU A 49 -0.81 -13.20 -41.01
CA GLU A 49 -1.83 -13.83 -41.83
C GLU A 49 -1.39 -15.29 -42.09
N ILE A 50 -1.85 -16.19 -41.23
CA ILE A 50 -1.87 -17.61 -41.51
C ILE A 50 -3.10 -17.78 -42.41
N GLU A 51 -2.92 -17.66 -43.73
CA GLU A 51 -3.78 -18.34 -44.69
C GLU A 51 -3.60 -19.86 -44.48
N GLY A 52 -4.31 -20.38 -43.49
CA GLY A 52 -4.40 -21.80 -43.17
C GLY A 52 -5.86 -22.14 -43.04
N ASP A 53 -6.26 -23.20 -43.75
CA ASP A 53 -7.58 -23.82 -43.75
C ASP A 53 -8.34 -23.66 -42.43
N ALA A 54 -9.63 -23.33 -42.54
CA ALA A 54 -10.62 -23.35 -41.47
C ALA A 54 -10.32 -24.47 -40.47
N ALA A 55 -9.68 -24.09 -39.35
CA ALA A 55 -9.15 -25.01 -38.39
C ALA A 55 -10.30 -25.87 -37.85
N ALA A 56 -10.05 -27.17 -37.86
CA ALA A 56 -10.89 -28.15 -37.21
C ALA A 56 -11.21 -27.67 -35.78
N ILE A 57 -12.51 -27.61 -35.45
CA ILE A 57 -13.01 -27.50 -34.08
C ILE A 57 -12.22 -28.51 -33.25
N ASN A 58 -11.36 -28.05 -32.33
CA ASN A 58 -10.58 -28.92 -31.47
C ASN A 58 -11.56 -29.63 -30.52
N PRO A 59 -11.91 -30.93 -30.72
CA PRO A 59 -13.01 -31.58 -30.00
C PRO A 59 -12.67 -31.87 -28.53
N GLY A 60 -11.52 -31.37 -28.04
CA GLY A 60 -10.95 -31.63 -26.73
C GLY A 60 -10.70 -30.40 -25.88
N ALA A 61 -11.26 -29.23 -26.22
CA ALA A 61 -11.22 -28.07 -25.33
C ALA A 61 -11.94 -28.40 -24.01
N VAL A 62 -11.17 -28.51 -22.93
CA VAL A 62 -11.68 -28.76 -21.58
C VAL A 62 -11.60 -27.44 -20.82
N LEU A 63 -12.75 -26.97 -20.35
CA LEU A 63 -12.87 -25.86 -19.41
C LEU A 63 -13.76 -26.33 -18.27
N SER A 64 -13.24 -26.31 -17.05
CA SER A 64 -14.02 -26.66 -15.88
C SER A 64 -13.57 -25.86 -14.66
N VAL A 65 -14.51 -25.55 -13.76
CA VAL A 65 -14.16 -25.01 -12.45
C VAL A 65 -13.57 -26.14 -11.61
N HIS A 66 -12.32 -25.96 -11.18
CA HIS A 66 -11.61 -26.90 -10.32
C HIS A 66 -11.85 -26.62 -8.84
N SER A 67 -11.94 -25.35 -8.43
CA SER A 67 -12.35 -24.98 -7.07
C SER A 67 -12.82 -23.52 -7.05
N HIS A 68 -13.65 -23.16 -6.08
CA HIS A 68 -13.97 -21.77 -5.80
C HIS A 68 -14.21 -21.56 -4.30
N SER A 69 -14.06 -20.33 -3.83
CA SER A 69 -14.24 -19.95 -2.43
C SER A 69 -14.68 -18.50 -2.34
N GLY A 70 -15.48 -18.17 -1.31
CA GLY A 70 -15.83 -16.78 -0.96
C GLY A 70 -16.77 -16.06 -1.92
N LEU A 71 -17.45 -16.77 -2.82
CA LEU A 71 -18.37 -16.21 -3.82
C LEU A 71 -19.82 -16.54 -3.46
N SER A 72 -20.74 -15.58 -3.64
CA SER A 72 -22.18 -15.90 -3.63
C SER A 72 -22.57 -16.69 -4.88
N ASP A 73 -23.76 -17.29 -4.88
CA ASP A 73 -24.28 -18.04 -6.05
C ASP A 73 -24.44 -17.11 -7.27
N GLU A 74 -24.84 -15.86 -7.04
CA GLU A 74 -24.95 -14.82 -8.07
C GLU A 74 -23.58 -14.45 -8.64
N GLU A 75 -22.62 -14.14 -7.76
CA GLU A 75 -21.26 -13.77 -8.18
C GLU A 75 -20.58 -14.92 -8.94
N PHE A 76 -20.73 -16.14 -8.43
CA PHE A 76 -20.21 -17.34 -9.09
C PHE A 76 -20.80 -17.51 -10.50
N SER A 77 -22.11 -17.32 -10.64
CA SER A 77 -22.79 -17.45 -11.94
C SER A 77 -22.29 -16.40 -12.95
N VAL A 78 -22.13 -15.15 -12.52
CA VAL A 78 -21.60 -14.05 -13.35
C VAL A 78 -20.16 -14.33 -13.78
N LEU A 79 -19.32 -14.82 -12.86
CA LEU A 79 -17.93 -15.14 -13.15
C LEU A 79 -17.80 -16.33 -14.11
N VAL A 80 -18.60 -17.38 -13.94
CA VAL A 80 -18.59 -18.52 -14.86
C VAL A 80 -18.97 -18.09 -16.28
N ALA A 81 -19.99 -17.25 -16.44
CA ALA A 81 -20.36 -16.70 -17.75
C ALA A 81 -19.22 -15.87 -18.37
N THR A 82 -18.57 -15.03 -17.55
CA THR A 82 -17.42 -14.23 -17.97
C THR A 82 -16.26 -15.10 -18.45
N VAL A 83 -15.97 -16.18 -17.74
CA VAL A 83 -14.95 -17.17 -18.07
C VAL A 83 -15.28 -17.92 -19.36
N GLU A 84 -16.54 -18.34 -19.55
CA GLU A 84 -17.00 -19.01 -20.77
C GLU A 84 -16.82 -18.12 -22.00
N GLU A 85 -17.19 -16.85 -21.89
CA GLU A 85 -17.04 -15.88 -22.98
C GLU A 85 -15.55 -15.57 -23.27
N ALA A 86 -14.72 -15.47 -22.23
CA ALA A 86 -13.30 -15.16 -22.40
C ALA A 86 -12.59 -16.33 -23.07
N TYR A 87 -12.87 -17.55 -22.59
CA TYR A 87 -12.36 -18.78 -23.16
C TYR A 87 -12.78 -18.98 -24.61
N ALA A 88 -14.07 -18.76 -24.92
CA ALA A 88 -14.58 -18.88 -26.28
C ALA A 88 -13.83 -17.94 -27.24
N GLU A 89 -13.55 -16.71 -26.82
CA GLU A 89 -12.76 -15.76 -27.62
C GLU A 89 -11.30 -16.20 -27.76
N THR A 90 -10.64 -16.63 -26.68
CA THR A 90 -9.25 -17.13 -26.71
C THR A 90 -9.07 -18.28 -27.71
N VAL A 91 -10.04 -19.19 -27.81
CA VAL A 91 -9.95 -20.38 -28.69
C VAL A 91 -10.71 -20.23 -30.02
N GLY A 92 -11.27 -19.06 -30.31
CA GLY A 92 -11.98 -18.78 -31.57
C GLY A 92 -13.30 -19.55 -31.75
N LEU A 93 -14.00 -19.84 -30.66
CA LEU A 93 -15.32 -20.51 -30.66
C LEU A 93 -16.45 -19.48 -30.47
N SER A 94 -17.64 -19.81 -30.98
CA SER A 94 -18.84 -18.98 -30.82
C SER A 94 -19.48 -19.07 -29.42
N GLY A 95 -19.00 -20.00 -28.59
CA GLY A 95 -19.50 -20.27 -27.24
C GLY A 95 -18.93 -21.57 -26.69
N VAL A 96 -18.73 -21.61 -25.38
CA VAL A 96 -18.22 -22.77 -24.63
C VAL A 96 -19.05 -22.91 -23.35
N SER A 97 -19.17 -24.13 -22.83
CA SER A 97 -19.75 -24.36 -21.51
C SER A 97 -18.66 -24.81 -20.54
N CYS A 98 -18.59 -24.16 -19.39
CA CYS A 98 -17.68 -24.49 -18.31
C CYS A 98 -18.32 -25.54 -17.41
N ALA A 99 -17.68 -26.71 -17.28
CA ALA A 99 -18.18 -27.73 -16.39
C ALA A 99 -17.97 -27.31 -14.93
N THR A 100 -19.06 -27.17 -14.17
CA THR A 100 -19.02 -26.92 -12.72
C THR A 100 -19.18 -28.25 -11.98
N LYS A 101 -18.36 -28.47 -10.96
CA LYS A 101 -18.52 -29.58 -10.01
C LYS A 101 -18.86 -29.00 -8.65
N GLU A 102 -19.73 -29.67 -7.90
CA GLU A 102 -19.92 -29.35 -6.49
C GLU A 102 -18.69 -29.79 -5.72
N PHE A 103 -18.05 -28.86 -5.02
CA PHE A 103 -16.91 -29.13 -4.15
C PHE A 103 -17.36 -29.13 -2.69
N GLY A 104 -16.93 -30.13 -1.93
CA GLY A 104 -17.12 -30.17 -0.48
C GLY A 104 -16.16 -29.18 0.19
N SER A 105 -16.66 -28.41 1.15
CA SER A 105 -15.82 -27.62 2.05
C SER A 105 -14.96 -28.56 2.90
N GLU A 106 -13.66 -28.62 2.62
CA GLU A 106 -12.69 -29.15 3.57
C GLU A 106 -12.16 -27.97 4.39
N THR A 107 -12.42 -28.00 5.70
CA THR A 107 -11.84 -27.02 6.64
C THR A 107 -10.43 -27.47 7.01
N THR A 108 -9.43 -26.89 6.37
CA THR A 108 -8.02 -26.99 6.76
C THR A 108 -7.70 -26.00 7.88
N GLU A 109 -6.69 -26.33 8.70
CA GLU A 109 -6.11 -25.37 9.64
C GLU A 109 -5.64 -24.12 8.88
N ILE A 110 -5.96 -22.94 9.41
CA ILE A 110 -5.64 -21.67 8.75
C ILE A 110 -4.12 -21.49 8.72
N ASP A 111 -3.55 -21.56 7.52
CA ASP A 111 -2.16 -21.17 7.25
C ASP A 111 -1.97 -19.71 7.68
N GLU A 112 -0.97 -19.46 8.53
CA GLU A 112 -0.65 -18.14 9.04
C GLU A 112 -0.49 -17.12 7.91
N LEU A 113 0.02 -17.52 6.73
CA LEU A 113 0.22 -16.65 5.57
C LEU A 113 -1.10 -16.12 4.98
N LEU A 114 -2.18 -16.88 5.10
CA LEU A 114 -3.49 -16.55 4.52
C LEU A 114 -4.32 -15.61 5.40
N VAL A 115 -3.87 -15.34 6.63
CA VAL A 115 -4.56 -14.45 7.56
C VAL A 115 -4.79 -13.07 6.94
N GLY A 116 -6.05 -12.63 6.94
CA GLY A 116 -6.50 -11.35 6.39
C GLY A 116 -6.81 -11.35 4.89
N SER A 117 -6.47 -12.42 4.16
CA SER A 117 -6.89 -12.57 2.76
C SER A 117 -8.41 -12.56 2.62
N LEU A 118 -8.89 -12.13 1.46
CA LEU A 118 -10.30 -12.05 1.11
C LEU A 118 -10.92 -13.43 0.82
N ARG A 119 -10.08 -14.42 0.49
CA ARG A 119 -10.45 -15.81 0.18
C ARG A 119 -11.49 -15.97 -0.94
N ARG A 120 -11.57 -14.97 -1.83
CA ARG A 120 -12.38 -14.96 -3.05
C ARG A 120 -11.55 -15.50 -4.20
N VAL A 121 -11.75 -16.77 -4.55
CA VAL A 121 -10.92 -17.47 -5.54
C VAL A 121 -11.80 -18.25 -6.51
N LEU A 122 -11.38 -18.26 -7.78
CA LEU A 122 -11.89 -19.14 -8.82
C LEU A 122 -10.72 -19.84 -9.51
N SER A 123 -10.55 -21.13 -9.27
CA SER A 123 -9.56 -21.98 -9.95
C SER A 123 -10.23 -22.74 -11.09
N LEU A 124 -9.62 -22.64 -12.26
CA LEU A 124 -10.06 -23.24 -13.52
C LEU A 124 -9.07 -24.36 -13.91
N GLU A 125 -9.59 -25.41 -14.52
CA GLU A 125 -8.81 -26.45 -15.18
C GLU A 125 -9.04 -26.32 -16.69
N THR A 126 -7.95 -26.13 -17.43
CA THR A 126 -7.95 -26.03 -18.88
C THR A 126 -6.84 -26.85 -19.54
N ASN A 127 -7.00 -27.17 -20.82
CA ASN A 127 -6.00 -27.84 -21.64
C ASN A 127 -5.26 -26.91 -22.61
N LEU A 128 -5.38 -25.59 -22.41
CA LEU A 128 -4.60 -24.58 -23.14
C LEU A 128 -3.10 -24.74 -22.86
N ASP A 129 -2.28 -24.34 -23.83
CA ASP A 129 -0.86 -24.10 -23.56
C ASP A 129 -0.67 -22.86 -22.66
N GLU A 130 0.54 -22.71 -22.11
CA GLU A 130 0.89 -21.67 -21.14
C GLU A 130 0.61 -20.25 -21.68
N GLU A 131 0.94 -19.98 -22.94
CA GLU A 131 0.72 -18.67 -23.57
C GLU A 131 -0.77 -18.35 -23.69
N SER A 132 -1.57 -19.32 -24.15
CA SER A 132 -3.02 -19.19 -24.27
C SER A 132 -3.72 -19.09 -22.91
N ALA A 133 -3.20 -19.80 -21.89
CA ALA A 133 -3.71 -19.74 -20.53
C ALA A 133 -3.45 -18.38 -19.86
N GLU A 134 -2.28 -17.77 -20.10
CA GLU A 134 -2.01 -16.40 -19.67
C GLU A 134 -2.88 -15.37 -20.39
N CYS A 135 -3.10 -15.55 -21.70
CA CYS A 135 -4.03 -14.72 -22.47
C CYS A 135 -5.45 -14.78 -21.89
N LEU A 136 -5.94 -16.00 -21.62
CA LEU A 136 -7.23 -16.22 -20.95
C LEU A 136 -7.30 -15.51 -19.59
N ARG A 137 -6.26 -15.66 -18.76
CA ARG A 137 -6.19 -15.01 -17.43
C ARG A 137 -6.28 -13.50 -17.55
N ALA A 138 -5.55 -12.89 -18.50
CA ALA A 138 -5.57 -11.45 -18.74
C ALA A 138 -6.97 -10.97 -19.19
N MET A 139 -7.62 -11.71 -20.08
CA MET A 139 -8.98 -11.38 -20.54
C MET A 139 -10.03 -11.49 -19.44
N ILE A 140 -9.93 -12.51 -18.58
CA ILE A 140 -10.81 -12.65 -17.42
C ILE A 140 -10.62 -11.46 -16.48
N ALA A 141 -9.37 -11.08 -16.18
CA ALA A 141 -9.07 -9.94 -15.31
C ALA A 141 -9.63 -8.62 -15.87
N GLU A 142 -9.45 -8.32 -17.16
CA GLU A 142 -9.99 -7.11 -17.79
C GLU A 142 -11.52 -7.04 -17.68
N ARG A 143 -12.20 -8.16 -17.92
CA ARG A 143 -13.66 -8.22 -17.84
C ARG A 143 -14.15 -8.15 -16.40
N MET A 144 -13.42 -8.72 -15.45
CA MET A 144 -13.71 -8.56 -14.04
C MET A 144 -13.60 -7.11 -13.57
N ASP A 145 -12.59 -6.37 -14.04
CA ASP A 145 -12.51 -4.94 -13.78
C ASP A 145 -13.75 -4.22 -14.32
N HIS A 146 -14.26 -4.61 -15.49
CA HIS A 146 -15.53 -4.08 -15.99
C HIS A 146 -16.73 -4.43 -15.10
N LEU A 147 -16.78 -5.64 -14.54
CA LEU A 147 -17.83 -6.03 -13.60
C LEU A 147 -17.77 -5.25 -12.28
N ILE A 148 -16.57 -4.90 -11.82
CA ILE A 148 -16.37 -4.16 -10.58
C ILE A 148 -16.65 -2.67 -10.77
N TYR A 149 -16.08 -2.06 -11.81
CA TYR A 149 -16.08 -0.60 -11.99
C TYR A 149 -17.11 -0.09 -13.00
N GLY A 150 -17.50 -0.93 -13.96
CA GLY A 150 -18.44 -0.60 -15.01
C GLY A 150 -19.87 -0.89 -14.61
N SER A 151 -20.19 -2.17 -14.38
CA SER A 151 -21.55 -2.61 -14.07
C SER A 151 -21.87 -2.60 -12.56
N GLY A 152 -20.87 -2.82 -11.71
CA GLY A 152 -21.05 -3.00 -10.27
C GLY A 152 -21.64 -4.35 -9.89
N ASP A 153 -21.58 -5.33 -10.79
CA ASP A 153 -22.06 -6.71 -10.54
C ASP A 153 -21.13 -7.47 -9.58
N LEU A 154 -19.88 -7.02 -9.44
CA LEU A 154 -18.93 -7.50 -8.42
C LEU A 154 -18.51 -6.34 -7.52
N LYS A 155 -18.54 -6.55 -6.21
CA LYS A 155 -18.10 -5.53 -5.23
C LYS A 155 -16.61 -5.57 -4.94
N GLN A 156 -16.01 -6.74 -5.10
CA GLN A 156 -14.63 -7.03 -4.72
C GLN A 156 -13.96 -7.89 -5.79
N PRO A 157 -12.63 -7.82 -5.91
CA PRO A 157 -11.88 -8.67 -6.83
C PRO A 157 -11.96 -10.16 -6.43
N VAL A 158 -11.69 -11.01 -7.41
CA VAL A 158 -11.65 -12.46 -7.28
C VAL A 158 -10.34 -12.96 -7.87
N LEU A 159 -9.56 -13.69 -7.09
CA LEU A 159 -8.32 -14.25 -7.59
C LEU A 159 -8.62 -15.40 -8.54
N VAL A 160 -8.24 -15.27 -9.82
CA VAL A 160 -8.48 -16.28 -10.84
C VAL A 160 -7.19 -17.03 -11.16
N SER A 161 -7.22 -18.35 -10.99
CA SER A 161 -6.16 -19.24 -11.45
C SER A 161 -6.66 -20.11 -12.59
N VAL A 162 -5.80 -20.28 -13.61
CA VAL A 162 -6.02 -21.23 -14.72
C VAL A 162 -5.29 -22.56 -14.50
N GLU A 163 -4.72 -22.72 -13.30
CA GLU A 163 -4.07 -23.94 -12.86
C GLU A 163 -4.95 -24.71 -11.87
N LYS A 164 -4.80 -26.04 -11.90
CA LYS A 164 -5.46 -26.95 -11.00
C LYS A 164 -4.85 -26.86 -9.60
N ALA A 165 -5.36 -25.94 -8.78
CA ALA A 165 -4.89 -25.68 -7.43
C ALA A 165 -6.05 -25.44 -6.46
N SER A 166 -5.81 -25.70 -5.17
CA SER A 166 -6.78 -25.31 -4.14
C SER A 166 -6.82 -23.78 -4.01
N ALA A 167 -7.92 -23.23 -3.50
CA ALA A 167 -8.03 -21.80 -3.27
C ALA A 167 -6.90 -21.26 -2.36
N GLU A 168 -6.52 -22.04 -1.34
CA GLU A 168 -5.44 -21.72 -0.41
C GLU A 168 -4.08 -21.68 -1.09
N ASP A 169 -3.80 -22.65 -1.98
CA ASP A 169 -2.54 -22.69 -2.72
C ASP A 169 -2.42 -21.53 -3.71
N VAL A 170 -3.52 -21.15 -4.38
CA VAL A 170 -3.54 -20.00 -5.30
C VAL A 170 -3.22 -18.71 -4.54
N ILE A 171 -3.86 -18.48 -3.39
CA ILE A 171 -3.58 -17.28 -2.57
C ILE A 171 -2.12 -17.29 -2.06
N ARG A 172 -1.63 -18.45 -1.60
CA ARG A 172 -0.24 -18.59 -1.12
C ARG A 172 0.75 -18.23 -2.21
N GLN A 173 0.57 -18.76 -3.42
CA GLN A 173 1.42 -18.47 -4.57
C GLN A 173 1.43 -16.97 -4.88
N GLU A 174 0.26 -16.31 -4.88
CA GLU A 174 0.16 -14.87 -5.13
C GLU A 174 0.90 -14.04 -4.05
N ILE A 175 0.72 -14.39 -2.78
CA ILE A 175 1.42 -13.73 -1.67
C ILE A 175 2.94 -13.87 -1.80
N GLU A 176 3.43 -15.07 -2.10
CA GLU A 176 4.85 -15.35 -2.24
C GLU A 176 5.45 -14.70 -3.48
N GLN A 177 4.77 -14.79 -4.63
CA GLN A 177 5.23 -14.26 -5.91
C GLN A 177 5.42 -12.75 -5.86
N TYR A 178 4.48 -12.03 -5.25
CA TYR A 178 4.52 -10.57 -5.16
C TYR A 178 5.08 -10.07 -3.83
N GLY A 179 5.55 -10.98 -2.97
CA GLY A 179 6.15 -10.64 -1.68
C GLY A 179 5.20 -9.85 -0.76
N LEU A 180 3.89 -10.06 -0.86
CA LEU A 180 2.85 -9.22 -0.24
C LEU A 180 2.95 -9.16 1.29
N ARG A 181 3.58 -10.17 1.91
CA ARG A 181 3.75 -10.30 3.35
C ARG A 181 5.20 -10.56 3.75
N THR A 182 6.16 -10.13 2.92
CA THR A 182 7.59 -10.32 3.22
C THR A 182 7.98 -9.48 4.44
N PRO A 183 8.41 -10.09 5.56
CA PRO A 183 8.75 -9.33 6.75
C PRO A 183 9.99 -8.47 6.52
N VAL A 184 10.00 -7.26 7.06
CA VAL A 184 11.18 -6.38 7.03
C VAL A 184 12.37 -6.97 7.79
N HIS A 185 12.09 -7.83 8.77
CA HIS A 185 13.10 -8.56 9.51
C HIS A 185 12.56 -9.93 9.99
N SER A 186 13.36 -10.98 9.84
CA SER A 186 12.94 -12.36 10.13
C SER A 186 13.31 -12.85 11.55
N ASP A 187 14.25 -12.19 12.23
CA ASP A 187 14.67 -12.59 13.57
C ASP A 187 13.76 -11.96 14.64
N THR A 188 12.88 -12.79 15.23
CA THR A 188 11.93 -12.38 16.28
C THR A 188 12.45 -12.71 17.69
N LYS A 189 13.72 -13.10 17.85
CA LYS A 189 14.28 -13.38 19.19
C LYS A 189 14.32 -12.08 19.99
N ILE A 190 13.30 -11.89 20.83
CA ILE A 190 13.26 -10.87 21.88
C ILE A 190 14.29 -11.28 22.93
N VAL A 191 15.55 -10.87 22.73
CA VAL A 191 16.60 -11.08 23.73
C VAL A 191 16.50 -9.98 24.76
N GLY A 192 15.63 -10.15 25.76
CA GLY A 192 15.69 -9.46 27.06
C GLY A 192 15.91 -7.95 27.07
N GLU A 193 15.60 -7.23 25.99
CA GLU A 193 15.71 -5.77 25.93
C GLU A 193 14.66 -5.17 26.87
N GLU A 194 15.05 -4.12 27.61
CA GLU A 194 14.18 -3.48 28.60
C GLU A 194 12.96 -2.88 27.89
N ASP A 195 11.75 -3.32 28.27
CA ASP A 195 10.45 -2.84 27.76
C ASP A 195 10.30 -1.30 27.76
N SER A 196 11.13 -0.58 28.54
CA SER A 196 11.16 0.88 28.59
C SER A 196 11.57 1.56 27.29
N MET A 197 12.34 0.91 26.40
CA MET A 197 12.77 1.50 25.12
C MET A 197 11.60 1.73 24.15
N TYR A 198 10.51 0.98 24.32
CA TYR A 198 9.35 1.01 23.42
C TYR A 198 8.17 1.80 23.99
N THR A 199 8.42 2.83 24.78
CA THR A 199 7.36 3.71 25.31
C THR A 199 7.27 4.98 24.47
N PRO A 200 6.12 5.28 23.83
CA PRO A 200 5.91 6.53 23.11
C PRO A 200 6.08 7.73 24.05
N ALA A 201 6.62 8.83 23.53
CA ALA A 201 6.59 10.12 24.20
C ALA A 201 5.15 10.63 24.35
N PHE A 202 4.34 10.48 23.31
CA PHE A 202 2.91 10.74 23.30
C PHE A 202 2.22 10.04 22.12
N SER A 203 0.89 9.97 22.17
CA SER A 203 0.04 9.41 21.12
C SER A 203 -1.18 10.31 20.94
N ILE A 204 -1.65 10.44 19.71
CA ILE A 204 -2.83 11.22 19.32
C ILE A 204 -3.75 10.33 18.50
N GLU A 205 -5.06 10.41 18.75
CA GLU A 205 -6.09 9.94 17.80
C GLU A 205 -6.75 11.16 17.16
N ILE A 206 -6.93 11.12 15.85
CA ILE A 206 -7.45 12.20 15.00
C ILE A 206 -8.29 11.60 13.87
N ASP A 207 -9.06 12.41 13.14
CA ASP A 207 -9.87 11.99 11.99
C ASP A 207 -10.85 10.86 12.36
N GLY A 208 -11.72 11.16 13.32
CA GLY A 208 -12.73 10.27 13.84
C GLY A 208 -13.98 10.24 12.97
N ALA A 209 -14.35 9.07 12.49
CA ALA A 209 -15.54 8.85 11.66
C ALA A 209 -16.22 7.51 11.95
N GLU A 210 -17.48 7.41 11.54
CA GLU A 210 -18.18 6.12 11.49
C GLU A 210 -17.88 5.43 10.15
N THR A 211 -17.35 4.21 10.23
CA THR A 211 -16.86 3.42 9.09
C THR A 211 -17.61 2.10 9.00
N LEU A 212 -17.91 1.63 7.79
CA LEU A 212 -18.54 0.33 7.56
C LEU A 212 -17.49 -0.79 7.61
N ILE A 213 -17.76 -1.86 8.36
CA ILE A 213 -16.89 -3.05 8.43
C ILE A 213 -16.97 -3.84 7.12
N ASP A 214 -18.19 -4.01 6.63
CA ASP A 214 -18.52 -4.70 5.39
C ASP A 214 -19.85 -4.14 4.89
N GLU A 215 -19.91 -3.76 3.61
CA GLU A 215 -21.12 -3.25 2.97
C GLU A 215 -22.30 -4.22 3.09
N ASP A 216 -22.03 -5.53 3.08
CA ASP A 216 -23.07 -6.56 3.14
C ASP A 216 -23.61 -6.76 4.56
N SER A 217 -22.76 -6.55 5.57
CA SER A 217 -23.16 -6.66 6.98
C SER A 217 -23.99 -5.46 7.45
N GLY A 218 -23.73 -4.27 6.89
CA GLY A 218 -24.23 -3.00 7.39
C GLY A 218 -23.70 -2.63 8.79
N GLU A 219 -22.73 -3.39 9.33
CA GLU A 219 -22.11 -3.12 10.62
C GLU A 219 -21.15 -1.94 10.49
N THR A 220 -21.26 -0.98 11.41
CA THR A 220 -20.37 0.17 11.51
C THR A 220 -19.49 0.09 12.76
N PHE A 221 -18.32 0.69 12.69
CA PHE A 221 -17.47 0.95 13.84
C PHE A 221 -16.99 2.40 13.83
N TRP A 222 -16.71 2.92 15.02
CA TRP A 222 -16.07 4.22 15.16
C TRP A 222 -14.57 4.03 14.96
N ASP A 223 -14.03 4.73 13.97
CA ASP A 223 -12.66 4.62 13.54
C ASP A 223 -11.92 5.94 13.77
N THR A 224 -10.64 5.88 14.13
CA THR A 224 -9.76 7.03 14.29
C THR A 224 -8.38 6.70 13.73
N SER A 225 -7.73 7.70 13.13
CA SER A 225 -6.34 7.60 12.72
C SER A 225 -5.39 7.88 13.89
N SER A 226 -4.34 7.06 14.00
CA SER A 226 -3.37 7.17 15.09
C SER A 226 -2.11 7.91 14.65
N VAL A 227 -1.58 8.76 15.53
CA VAL A 227 -0.22 9.34 15.45
C VAL A 227 0.54 9.01 16.72
N VAL A 228 1.61 8.22 16.62
CA VAL A 228 2.40 7.74 17.77
C VAL A 228 3.84 8.23 17.64
N VAL A 229 4.31 8.97 18.66
CA VAL A 229 5.63 9.63 18.63
C VAL A 229 6.59 8.99 19.61
N PHE A 230 7.79 8.66 19.15
CA PHE A 230 8.87 8.12 19.97
C PHE A 230 10.12 9.00 19.88
N ASP A 231 10.66 9.39 21.04
CA ASP A 231 11.88 10.21 21.11
C ASP A 231 13.15 9.38 21.35
N ASN A 232 13.01 8.14 21.80
CA ASN A 232 14.12 7.29 22.22
C ASN A 232 14.15 5.92 21.52
N LEU A 233 13.40 5.78 20.42
CA LEU A 233 13.37 4.52 19.65
C LEU A 233 14.69 4.31 18.88
N VAL A 234 15.33 5.39 18.45
CA VAL A 234 16.58 5.37 17.68
C VAL A 234 17.66 6.11 18.46
N GLY A 235 18.74 5.40 18.79
CA GLY A 235 19.91 6.01 19.43
C GLY A 235 20.74 6.86 18.46
N ASP A 236 21.60 7.73 19.01
CA ASP A 236 22.43 8.66 18.24
C ASP A 236 23.30 7.98 17.17
N ASP A 237 23.84 6.80 17.45
CA ASP A 237 24.67 6.05 16.51
C ASP A 237 23.88 5.59 15.28
N LEU A 238 22.74 4.94 15.49
CA LEU A 238 21.86 4.49 14.42
C LEU A 238 21.31 5.67 13.61
N ARG A 239 20.89 6.75 14.27
CA ARG A 239 20.46 7.98 13.59
C ARG A 239 21.52 8.50 12.63
N LYS A 240 22.78 8.62 13.08
CA LYS A 240 23.90 9.10 12.25
C LYS A 240 24.15 8.22 11.04
N ARG A 241 24.18 6.89 11.24
CA ARG A 241 24.34 5.96 10.12
C ARG A 241 23.19 6.04 9.12
N LEU A 242 21.95 6.26 9.58
CA LEU A 242 20.79 6.50 8.70
C LEU A 242 20.87 7.86 7.99
N LEU A 243 21.39 8.89 8.65
CA LEU A 243 21.67 10.18 8.01
C LEU A 243 22.73 10.03 6.91
N ASP A 244 23.78 9.24 7.14
CA ASP A 244 24.82 8.96 6.13
C ASP A 244 24.25 8.20 4.92
N VAL A 245 23.26 7.35 5.12
CA VAL A 245 22.55 6.65 4.03
C VAL A 245 21.81 7.65 3.12
N VAL A 246 21.10 8.63 3.69
CA VAL A 246 20.37 9.63 2.88
C VAL A 246 21.29 10.70 2.29
N LYS A 247 22.38 11.07 2.98
CA LYS A 247 23.38 12.03 2.47
C LYS A 247 24.37 11.41 1.47
N GLY A 248 24.53 10.08 1.49
CA GLY A 248 25.52 9.35 0.71
C GLY A 248 26.86 9.21 1.44
N LYS A 249 27.53 8.06 1.26
CA LYS A 249 28.71 7.54 2.01
C LYS A 249 29.97 8.42 2.04
N SER A 250 29.96 9.61 1.43
CA SER A 250 31.15 10.48 1.30
C SER A 250 30.85 11.97 1.47
N SER A 251 29.67 12.31 1.98
CA SER A 251 29.19 13.68 2.03
C SER A 251 29.47 14.34 3.40
N ASP A 252 30.64 14.97 3.54
CA ASP A 252 30.91 15.99 4.57
C ASP A 252 30.08 17.28 4.34
N TRP A 253 29.17 17.27 3.36
CA TRP A 253 28.32 18.40 3.01
C TRP A 253 27.43 18.80 4.19
N ASN A 254 27.57 20.03 4.64
CA ASN A 254 26.72 20.66 5.64
C ASN A 254 26.63 22.15 5.35
N ASP A 255 26.31 22.48 4.10
CA ASP A 255 26.25 23.86 3.62
C ASP A 255 24.87 24.47 3.91
N VAL A 256 24.79 25.19 5.02
CA VAL A 256 23.57 25.90 5.45
C VAL A 256 23.22 27.10 4.58
N GLU A 257 24.06 27.50 3.62
CA GLU A 257 23.78 28.55 2.64
C GLU A 257 23.27 27.96 1.31
N LYS A 258 23.72 26.76 0.94
CA LYS A 258 23.38 26.12 -0.34
C LYS A 258 22.31 25.03 -0.26
N GLY A 259 21.99 24.51 0.93
CA GLY A 259 20.97 23.48 1.08
C GLY A 259 21.50 22.05 1.04
N PRO A 260 20.65 21.07 0.68
CA PRO A 260 21.07 19.68 0.48
C PRO A 260 22.21 19.54 -0.54
N ASP A 261 22.98 18.45 -0.44
CA ASP A 261 24.05 18.14 -1.39
C ASP A 261 23.45 17.88 -2.79
N PRO A 262 23.71 18.74 -3.79
CA PRO A 262 23.10 18.63 -5.11
C PRO A 262 23.58 17.42 -5.91
N ASN A 263 24.62 16.70 -5.45
CA ASN A 263 25.02 15.42 -6.07
C ASN A 263 24.18 14.24 -5.60
N ARG A 264 23.42 14.41 -4.50
CA ARG A 264 22.59 13.37 -3.90
C ARG A 264 21.11 13.72 -3.91
N TRP A 265 20.79 15.00 -3.81
CA TRP A 265 19.43 15.52 -3.75
C TRP A 265 19.12 16.28 -5.02
N ILE A 266 17.90 16.12 -5.53
CA ILE A 266 17.42 16.83 -6.71
C ILE A 266 16.10 17.52 -6.40
N ARG A 267 15.85 18.63 -7.09
CA ARG A 267 14.57 19.32 -7.13
C ARG A 267 13.58 18.45 -7.92
N GLY A 268 12.41 18.19 -7.35
CA GLY A 268 11.38 17.33 -7.95
C GLY A 268 11.67 15.84 -7.82
N GLY A 269 12.66 15.46 -6.99
CA GLY A 269 12.96 14.05 -6.72
C GLY A 269 11.89 13.33 -5.89
N LEU A 270 10.95 14.09 -5.31
CA LEU A 270 9.84 13.53 -4.53
C LEU A 270 8.65 13.28 -5.46
N SER A 271 8.62 12.09 -6.06
CA SER A 271 7.65 11.70 -7.09
C SER A 271 6.25 11.33 -6.56
N ASP A 272 6.09 11.22 -5.24
CA ASP A 272 4.81 10.95 -4.57
C ASP A 272 3.95 12.21 -4.33
N ILE A 273 4.43 13.39 -4.75
CA ILE A 273 3.60 14.59 -4.89
C ILE A 273 3.21 14.71 -6.38
N PRO A 274 1.91 14.75 -6.74
CA PRO A 274 1.50 14.89 -8.13
C PRO A 274 2.01 16.21 -8.73
N ASP A 275 2.59 16.15 -9.92
CA ASP A 275 3.11 17.32 -10.63
C ASP A 275 2.00 18.37 -10.79
N SER A 276 2.22 19.57 -10.26
CA SER A 276 1.49 20.74 -10.73
C SER A 276 1.89 20.97 -12.19
N GLU A 277 0.95 20.89 -13.12
CA GLU A 277 1.20 21.18 -14.55
C GLU A 277 1.84 22.57 -14.70
N GLY A 278 3.15 22.60 -14.90
CA GLY A 278 3.94 23.82 -15.08
C GLY A 278 5.43 23.47 -15.20
N ASP A 279 6.05 23.87 -16.32
CA ASP A 279 7.46 23.66 -16.66
C ASP A 279 8.44 24.47 -15.76
N GLU A 280 8.22 24.56 -14.46
CA GLU A 280 9.10 25.28 -13.52
C GLU A 280 9.83 24.30 -12.59
N GLU A 281 10.90 23.68 -13.11
CA GLU A 281 11.86 22.86 -12.32
C GLU A 281 12.34 23.57 -11.03
N GLU A 282 12.31 24.91 -11.00
CA GLU A 282 12.73 25.74 -9.85
C GLU A 282 11.74 25.73 -8.67
N LEU A 283 10.48 25.31 -8.85
CA LEU A 283 9.44 25.30 -7.81
C LEU A 283 9.10 23.90 -7.28
N SER A 284 10.07 23.00 -7.25
CA SER A 284 9.86 21.62 -6.78
C SER A 284 10.61 21.33 -5.47
N CYS A 285 10.07 20.45 -4.64
CA CYS A 285 10.66 20.07 -3.35
C CYS A 285 11.94 19.24 -3.51
N TRP A 286 12.78 19.17 -2.47
CA TRP A 286 13.98 18.32 -2.48
C TRP A 286 13.63 16.87 -2.16
N GLY A 287 13.99 15.98 -3.08
CA GLY A 287 13.91 14.53 -2.90
C GLY A 287 15.19 13.83 -3.37
N LEU A 288 15.25 12.53 -3.11
CA LEU A 288 16.31 11.67 -3.65
C LEU A 288 15.95 11.24 -5.08
N PRO A 289 16.93 11.12 -5.99
CA PRO A 289 16.69 10.54 -7.31
C PRO A 289 16.35 9.03 -7.21
N ALA A 290 15.75 8.47 -8.25
CA ALA A 290 15.31 7.08 -8.28
C ALA A 290 16.45 6.09 -7.95
N GLU A 291 17.66 6.31 -8.47
CA GLU A 291 18.80 5.44 -8.21
C GLU A 291 19.23 5.45 -6.73
N ALA A 292 19.07 6.59 -6.05
CA ALA A 292 19.34 6.71 -4.62
C ALA A 292 18.25 6.01 -3.79
N ILE A 293 16.99 6.07 -4.20
CA ILE A 293 15.90 5.35 -3.56
C ILE A 293 16.07 3.84 -3.74
N GLU A 294 16.42 3.38 -4.94
CA GLU A 294 16.73 1.98 -5.22
C GLU A 294 17.91 1.48 -4.37
N GLU A 295 18.97 2.29 -4.22
CA GLU A 295 20.11 1.97 -3.34
C GLU A 295 19.64 1.73 -1.90
N ILE A 296 18.80 2.62 -1.36
CA ILE A 296 18.33 2.54 0.03
C ILE A 296 17.38 1.35 0.21
N CYS A 297 16.50 1.09 -0.75
CA CYS A 297 15.48 0.06 -0.66
C CYS A 297 16.07 -1.34 -0.88
N PHE A 298 16.89 -1.55 -1.91
CA PHE A 298 17.20 -2.90 -2.40
C PHE A 298 18.65 -3.32 -2.19
N GLN A 299 19.56 -2.41 -1.83
CA GLN A 299 20.92 -2.78 -1.45
C GLN A 299 21.04 -3.04 0.05
N GLU A 300 22.06 -3.82 0.42
CA GLU A 300 22.33 -4.12 1.82
C GLU A 300 22.83 -2.87 2.57
N ASN A 301 21.99 -2.34 3.46
CA ASN A 301 22.31 -1.24 4.35
C ASN A 301 22.14 -1.70 5.81
N GLU A 302 23.25 -1.82 6.55
CA GLU A 302 23.24 -2.31 7.94
C GLU A 302 22.33 -1.47 8.85
N ALA A 303 22.35 -0.14 8.67
CA ALA A 303 21.51 0.78 9.44
C ALA A 303 20.01 0.60 9.16
N ILE A 304 19.64 0.39 7.89
CA ILE A 304 18.25 0.11 7.52
C ILE A 304 17.80 -1.22 8.14
N ARG A 305 18.61 -2.27 8.03
CA ARG A 305 18.32 -3.59 8.60
C ARG A 305 18.18 -3.56 10.13
N GLU A 306 19.03 -2.78 10.80
CA GLU A 306 18.96 -2.60 12.25
C GLU A 306 17.67 -1.88 12.65
N PHE A 307 17.31 -0.79 11.97
CA PHE A 307 16.05 -0.10 12.23
C PHE A 307 14.84 -0.99 11.96
N GLU A 308 14.86 -1.79 10.90
CA GLU A 308 13.80 -2.75 10.59
C GLU A 308 13.67 -3.86 11.65
N SER A 309 14.78 -4.30 12.25
CA SER A 309 14.71 -5.17 13.43
C SER A 309 14.01 -4.48 14.61
N ILE A 310 14.27 -3.17 14.83
CA ILE A 310 13.57 -2.39 15.87
C ILE A 310 12.08 -2.32 15.56
N LEU A 311 11.67 -2.11 14.31
CA LEU A 311 10.25 -2.10 13.90
C LEU A 311 9.55 -3.44 14.19
N THR A 312 10.19 -4.56 13.86
CA THR A 312 9.63 -5.90 14.16
C THR A 312 9.49 -6.16 15.66
N LYS A 313 10.44 -5.68 16.48
CA LYS A 313 10.36 -5.78 17.94
C LYS A 313 9.35 -4.83 18.57
N LEU A 314 9.16 -3.65 17.98
CA LEU A 314 8.19 -2.65 18.42
C LEU A 314 6.76 -3.18 18.25
N PHE A 315 6.50 -3.91 17.16
CA PHE A 315 5.19 -4.43 16.78
C PHE A 315 5.14 -5.98 16.76
N PRO A 316 5.41 -6.65 17.89
CA PRO A 316 5.55 -8.10 17.92
C PRO A 316 4.23 -8.84 17.65
N GLN A 317 3.09 -8.17 17.78
CA GLN A 317 1.76 -8.71 17.48
C GLN A 317 1.44 -8.72 15.98
N PHE A 318 2.26 -8.07 15.16
CA PHE A 318 2.07 -7.99 13.71
C PHE A 318 3.22 -8.68 12.97
N VAL A 319 2.99 -9.03 11.71
CA VAL A 319 4.08 -9.23 10.75
C VAL A 319 4.29 -7.88 10.06
N VAL A 320 5.45 -7.26 10.27
CA VAL A 320 5.76 -5.95 9.70
C VAL A 320 6.42 -6.15 8.34
N SER A 321 5.80 -5.65 7.27
CA SER A 321 6.41 -5.59 5.93
C SER A 321 6.60 -4.15 5.49
N ARG A 322 7.45 -3.94 4.48
CA ARG A 322 7.40 -2.72 3.68
C ARG A 322 6.13 -2.75 2.82
N LEU A 323 5.68 -1.59 2.35
CA LEU A 323 4.69 -1.46 1.29
C LEU A 323 5.26 -2.08 0.00
N PRO A 324 4.71 -3.19 -0.52
CA PRO A 324 5.23 -3.78 -1.73
C PRO A 324 4.81 -2.97 -2.96
N GLU A 325 5.63 -3.03 -4.00
CA GLU A 325 5.36 -2.39 -5.29
C GLU A 325 4.02 -2.83 -5.89
N SER A 326 3.62 -4.07 -5.62
CA SER A 326 2.34 -4.66 -6.06
C SER A 326 1.09 -4.01 -5.46
N VAL A 327 1.21 -2.96 -4.64
CA VAL A 327 0.06 -2.17 -4.16
C VAL A 327 -0.24 -1.00 -5.10
N TYR A 328 0.77 -0.20 -5.47
CA TYR A 328 0.59 1.05 -6.22
C TYR A 328 1.46 1.16 -7.50
N GLY A 329 2.28 0.16 -7.79
CA GLY A 329 3.21 0.10 -8.92
C GLY A 329 4.61 0.66 -8.62
N GLU A 330 5.50 0.56 -9.60
CA GLU A 330 6.93 0.94 -9.56
C GLU A 330 7.19 2.39 -9.09
N CYS A 331 6.22 3.28 -9.30
CA CYS A 331 6.35 4.70 -8.95
C CYS A 331 6.28 4.99 -7.45
N VAL A 332 5.86 4.03 -6.62
CA VAL A 332 5.74 4.19 -5.17
C VAL A 332 6.77 3.33 -4.47
N SER A 333 7.82 3.98 -3.96
CA SER A 333 8.87 3.30 -3.21
C SER A 333 8.46 3.02 -1.76
N PRO A 334 8.95 1.91 -1.17
CA PRO A 334 8.69 1.59 0.24
C PRO A 334 9.43 2.52 1.21
N LEU A 335 10.45 3.24 0.74
CA LEU A 335 11.12 4.28 1.49
C LEU A 335 11.20 5.56 0.65
N THR A 336 11.00 6.71 1.28
CA THR A 336 11.23 8.03 0.68
C THR A 336 11.97 8.93 1.65
N ALA A 337 12.69 9.94 1.14
CA ALA A 337 13.43 10.88 1.98
C ALA A 337 13.16 12.32 1.55
N ASN A 338 12.98 13.19 2.54
CA ASN A 338 12.67 14.60 2.36
C ASN A 338 13.77 15.47 2.97
N ALA A 339 14.05 16.60 2.33
CA ALA A 339 15.02 17.58 2.83
C ALA A 339 14.52 19.04 2.65
N PRO A 340 13.34 19.40 3.22
CA PRO A 340 12.80 20.75 3.08
C PRO A 340 13.75 21.80 3.64
N VAL A 341 13.79 22.96 2.98
CA VAL A 341 14.52 24.16 3.40
C VAL A 341 13.60 25.39 3.46
N ALA A 342 14.06 26.47 4.09
CA ALA A 342 13.26 27.70 4.14
C ALA A 342 13.04 28.31 2.74
N GLY A 343 11.85 28.87 2.53
CA GLY A 343 11.41 29.42 1.24
C GLY A 343 10.66 28.44 0.34
N GLU A 344 10.25 27.28 0.88
CA GLU A 344 9.47 26.25 0.16
C GLU A 344 7.99 26.24 0.58
N GLU A 345 7.47 27.40 0.98
CA GLU A 345 6.07 27.54 1.39
C GLU A 345 5.14 27.17 0.22
N GLY A 346 4.21 26.24 0.46
CA GLY A 346 3.27 25.76 -0.55
C GLY A 346 3.83 24.71 -1.52
N LEU A 347 5.05 24.21 -1.32
CA LEU A 347 5.61 23.11 -2.14
C LEU A 347 5.29 21.71 -1.59
N TYR A 348 4.82 21.62 -0.35
CA TYR A 348 4.39 20.38 0.29
C TYR A 348 2.90 20.47 0.56
N ASP A 349 2.10 19.91 -0.34
CA ASP A 349 0.65 19.89 -0.18
C ASP A 349 0.21 18.82 0.81
N TYR A 350 -0.98 19.02 1.37
CA TYR A 350 -1.64 18.00 2.18
C TYR A 350 -1.97 16.78 1.33
N HIS A 351 -1.46 15.63 1.72
CA HIS A 351 -1.64 14.35 1.05
C HIS A 351 -1.88 13.23 2.06
N ILE A 352 -2.20 12.04 1.54
CA ILE A 352 -2.17 10.77 2.26
C ILE A 352 -1.10 9.90 1.59
N ASP A 353 -0.48 9.01 2.35
CA ASP A 353 0.53 8.08 1.80
C ASP A 353 -0.12 6.90 1.06
N GLY A 354 -1.31 6.49 1.51
CA GLY A 354 -2.03 5.35 0.97
C GLY A 354 -3.29 5.01 1.75
N ASP A 355 -4.34 4.60 1.05
CA ASP A 355 -5.59 4.11 1.62
C ASP A 355 -5.93 2.74 0.98
N PRO A 356 -6.01 1.63 1.75
CA PRO A 356 -6.38 0.32 1.23
C PRO A 356 -7.81 0.24 0.68
N LEU A 357 -8.68 1.21 0.99
CA LEU A 357 -9.99 1.32 0.37
C LEU A 357 -9.90 1.89 -1.06
N GLN A 358 -8.85 2.66 -1.36
CA GLN A 358 -8.63 3.34 -2.63
C GLN A 358 -7.50 2.71 -3.48
N THR A 359 -6.97 1.55 -3.08
CA THR A 359 -5.93 0.86 -3.85
C THR A 359 -6.43 0.47 -5.24
N PRO A 360 -5.64 0.73 -6.31
CA PRO A 360 -5.98 0.33 -7.67
C PRO A 360 -6.01 -1.20 -7.83
N PRO A 361 -6.64 -1.72 -8.90
CA PRO A 361 -6.52 -3.12 -9.29
C PRO A 361 -5.06 -3.55 -9.33
N SER A 362 -4.73 -4.58 -8.55
CA SER A 362 -3.36 -5.04 -8.33
C SER A 362 -3.35 -6.40 -7.62
N PRO A 363 -2.21 -7.12 -7.60
CA PRO A 363 -2.10 -8.36 -6.82
C PRO A 363 -2.43 -8.18 -5.33
N TRP A 364 -2.21 -6.97 -4.79
CA TRP A 364 -2.64 -6.63 -3.43
C TRP A 364 -4.17 -6.73 -3.28
N THR A 365 -4.92 -6.05 -4.15
CA THR A 365 -6.39 -6.06 -4.08
C THR A 365 -6.94 -7.44 -4.37
N ASP A 366 -6.31 -8.22 -5.25
CA ASP A 366 -6.76 -9.58 -5.57
C ASP A 366 -6.70 -10.51 -4.34
N VAL A 367 -5.69 -10.31 -3.47
CA VAL A 367 -5.51 -11.11 -2.25
C VAL A 367 -6.30 -10.57 -1.06
N TYR A 368 -6.25 -9.27 -0.80
CA TYR A 368 -6.79 -8.69 0.45
C TYR A 368 -8.11 -7.96 0.28
N GLY A 369 -8.49 -7.62 -0.95
CA GLY A 369 -9.63 -6.77 -1.28
C GLY A 369 -9.36 -5.30 -1.04
N ARG A 370 -10.42 -4.49 -1.14
CA ARG A 370 -10.47 -3.10 -0.68
C ARG A 370 -11.21 -3.05 0.64
N TYR A 371 -10.63 -2.36 1.61
CA TYR A 371 -11.17 -2.33 2.97
C TYR A 371 -10.70 -1.07 3.70
N PRO A 372 -11.45 -0.55 4.68
CA PRO A 372 -10.97 0.52 5.54
C PRO A 372 -9.72 0.11 6.32
N ASN A 373 -8.70 0.95 6.40
CA ASN A 373 -7.37 0.60 6.88
C ASN A 373 -7.32 -0.22 8.19
N ARG A 374 -7.97 0.25 9.25
CA ARG A 374 -7.99 -0.40 10.58
C ARG A 374 -9.05 -1.51 10.71
N SER A 375 -9.55 -2.03 9.58
CA SER A 375 -10.50 -3.16 9.58
C SER A 375 -9.94 -4.36 10.32
N LYS A 376 -10.79 -4.95 11.16
CA LYS A 376 -10.44 -6.12 11.98
C LYS A 376 -9.95 -7.27 11.10
N GLY A 377 -8.79 -7.82 11.45
CA GLY A 377 -8.19 -8.94 10.72
C GLY A 377 -7.68 -8.61 9.31
N LYS A 378 -7.61 -7.34 8.91
CA LYS A 378 -7.03 -6.90 7.62
C LYS A 378 -5.68 -6.20 7.81
N PRO A 379 -4.76 -6.23 6.83
CA PRO A 379 -3.47 -5.55 6.96
C PRO A 379 -3.62 -4.03 7.13
N ARG A 380 -2.94 -3.42 8.11
CA ARG A 380 -2.99 -1.98 8.38
C ARG A 380 -1.80 -1.25 7.76
N PHE A 381 -2.06 -0.21 6.98
CA PHE A 381 -1.08 0.65 6.31
C PHE A 381 -0.62 1.75 7.28
N VAL A 382 0.68 1.77 7.56
CA VAL A 382 1.31 2.69 8.52
C VAL A 382 2.56 3.30 7.90
N SER A 383 2.78 4.59 8.10
CA SER A 383 4.05 5.25 7.76
C SER A 383 4.86 5.52 9.02
N CYS A 384 6.18 5.48 8.89
CA CYS A 384 7.11 5.87 9.95
C CYS A 384 8.08 6.94 9.44
N ILE A 385 7.94 8.16 9.94
CA ILE A 385 8.85 9.27 9.67
C ILE A 385 9.94 9.29 10.73
N LEU A 386 11.20 9.25 10.34
CA LEU A 386 12.36 9.42 11.24
C LEU A 386 13.10 10.70 10.89
N TYR A 387 13.24 11.61 11.86
CA TYR A 387 14.03 12.84 11.71
C TYR A 387 15.52 12.59 12.00
N LEU A 388 16.37 12.96 11.04
CA LEU A 388 17.77 12.48 11.00
C LEU A 388 18.83 13.52 11.36
N ASN A 389 18.47 14.81 11.39
CA ASN A 389 19.42 15.86 11.73
C ASN A 389 20.10 15.63 13.09
N ASP A 390 21.39 15.97 13.19
CA ASP A 390 22.12 15.93 14.46
C ASP A 390 21.61 16.95 15.49
N GLU A 391 21.21 18.11 15.00
CA GLU A 391 20.58 19.18 15.79
C GLU A 391 19.33 19.67 15.06
N TRP A 392 18.26 19.90 15.82
CA TRP A 392 17.11 20.63 15.33
C TRP A 392 16.42 21.39 16.46
N ASP A 393 16.44 22.71 16.39
CA ASP A 393 15.68 23.58 17.29
C ASP A 393 14.28 23.79 16.72
N GLY A 394 13.31 22.96 17.15
CA GLY A 394 11.93 23.03 16.68
C GLY A 394 11.24 24.37 17.01
N GLU A 395 11.62 25.06 18.08
CA GLU A 395 11.03 26.36 18.43
C GLU A 395 11.52 27.46 17.48
N THR A 396 12.83 27.50 17.26
CA THR A 396 13.48 28.52 16.43
C THR A 396 13.32 28.26 14.94
N TRP A 397 13.51 27.02 14.48
CA TRP A 397 13.54 26.65 13.07
C TRP A 397 12.20 26.08 12.57
N GLY A 398 11.32 25.60 13.44
CA GLY A 398 10.02 25.05 13.05
C GLY A 398 10.13 23.76 12.23
N ALA A 399 9.46 23.75 11.07
CA ALA A 399 9.28 22.60 10.18
C ALA A 399 8.49 21.40 10.75
N PRO A 400 7.34 21.63 11.43
CA PRO A 400 6.50 20.53 11.90
C PRO A 400 5.98 19.68 10.73
N THR A 401 5.73 18.40 11.02
CA THR A 401 4.74 17.65 10.26
C THR A 401 3.37 17.99 10.84
N GLN A 402 2.44 18.43 9.99
CA GLN A 402 1.08 18.79 10.37
C GLN A 402 0.12 17.67 9.96
N PHE A 403 -0.77 17.27 10.86
CA PHE A 403 -1.83 16.28 10.62
C PHE A 403 -3.16 17.00 10.67
N TYR A 404 -3.99 16.82 9.64
CA TYR A 404 -5.24 17.53 9.47
C TYR A 404 -6.43 16.64 9.82
N ASP A 405 -7.41 17.21 10.51
CA ASP A 405 -8.70 16.61 10.81
C ASP A 405 -9.75 17.20 9.85
N PRO A 406 -10.08 16.54 8.73
CA PRO A 406 -11.06 17.07 7.79
C PRO A 406 -12.41 17.47 8.41
N PRO A 407 -13.02 16.70 9.32
CA PRO A 407 -14.34 17.04 9.83
C PRO A 407 -14.38 18.34 10.64
N THR A 408 -13.32 18.67 11.40
CA THR A 408 -13.24 19.94 12.16
C THR A 408 -12.44 21.03 11.46
N SER A 409 -11.70 20.70 10.40
CA SER A 409 -10.74 21.59 9.75
C SER A 409 -9.62 22.09 10.67
N GLU A 410 -9.32 21.35 11.74
CA GLU A 410 -8.21 21.64 12.65
C GLU A 410 -6.97 20.82 12.27
N SER A 411 -5.79 21.27 12.68
CA SER A 411 -4.53 20.50 12.53
C SER A 411 -3.80 20.38 13.86
N CYS A 412 -3.15 19.25 14.08
CA CYS A 412 -2.15 19.08 15.14
C CYS A 412 -0.74 18.98 14.55
N GLU A 413 0.28 19.30 15.33
CA GLU A 413 1.66 19.40 14.85
C GLU A 413 2.59 18.51 15.66
N VAL A 414 3.53 17.87 14.95
CA VAL A 414 4.68 17.21 15.58
C VAL A 414 5.95 17.92 15.12
N LEU A 415 6.64 18.54 16.08
CA LEU A 415 7.92 19.17 15.81
C LEU A 415 9.02 18.11 15.61
N PRO A 416 9.92 18.30 14.64
CA PRO A 416 11.08 17.43 14.47
C PRO A 416 12.07 17.56 15.63
N LEU A 417 12.65 16.43 16.03
CA LEU A 417 13.79 16.33 16.95
C LEU A 417 14.76 15.26 16.44
N PRO A 418 16.07 15.37 16.70
CA PRO A 418 17.04 14.34 16.35
C PRO A 418 16.61 12.94 16.83
N GLY A 419 16.44 12.00 15.90
CA GLY A 419 16.08 10.61 16.24
C GLY A 419 14.61 10.37 16.56
N ARG A 420 13.76 11.41 16.54
CA ARG A 420 12.31 11.24 16.76
C ARG A 420 11.69 10.46 15.61
N CYS A 421 10.93 9.42 15.97
CA CYS A 421 10.09 8.65 15.07
C CYS A 421 8.63 9.05 15.24
N VAL A 422 7.92 9.19 14.13
CA VAL A 422 6.47 9.43 14.10
C VAL A 422 5.83 8.33 13.27
N PHE A 423 5.03 7.49 13.92
CA PHE A 423 4.16 6.54 13.25
C PHE A 423 2.82 7.20 13.00
N LEU A 424 2.30 7.08 11.79
CA LEU A 424 0.99 7.57 11.40
C LEU A 424 0.28 6.51 10.55
N ASP A 425 -1.04 6.49 10.57
CA ASP A 425 -1.76 5.75 9.54
C ASP A 425 -1.59 6.43 8.18
N GLN A 426 -1.41 5.63 7.12
CA GLN A 426 -1.14 6.18 5.79
C GLN A 426 -2.33 6.92 5.18
N ASP A 427 -3.55 6.64 5.63
CA ASP A 427 -4.79 7.31 5.23
C ASP A 427 -5.03 8.62 5.97
N LEU A 428 -4.15 8.99 6.91
CA LEU A 428 -4.22 10.27 7.61
C LEU A 428 -3.64 11.41 6.77
N ARG A 429 -4.46 12.42 6.52
CA ARG A 429 -4.06 13.60 5.75
C ARG A 429 -3.02 14.43 6.51
N HIS A 430 -1.86 14.62 5.90
CA HIS A 430 -0.74 15.32 6.52
C HIS A 430 0.09 16.12 5.52
N THR A 431 0.93 17.02 6.03
CA THR A 431 1.89 17.79 5.23
C THR A 431 3.17 18.08 6.01
N VAL A 432 4.25 18.37 5.27
CA VAL A 432 5.51 18.86 5.80
C VAL A 432 5.52 20.38 5.69
N THR A 433 5.60 21.09 6.82
CA THR A 433 5.83 22.54 6.78
C THR A 433 7.32 22.81 6.55
N PRO A 434 7.71 23.74 5.67
CA PRO A 434 9.11 24.08 5.49
C PRO A 434 9.70 24.75 6.74
N PRO A 435 11.03 24.68 6.93
CA PRO A 435 11.72 25.46 7.95
C PRO A 435 11.46 26.97 7.85
N LYS A 436 11.43 27.63 9.01
CA LYS A 436 11.40 29.10 9.08
C LYS A 436 12.68 29.69 8.50
N VAL A 437 12.61 30.94 8.06
CA VAL A 437 13.78 31.70 7.52
C VAL A 437 14.99 31.71 8.46
N THR A 438 14.78 31.61 9.77
CA THR A 438 15.81 31.50 10.80
C THR A 438 16.69 30.25 10.68
N ALA A 439 16.23 29.21 9.97
CA ALA A 439 17.01 28.02 9.65
C ALA A 439 17.98 28.23 8.47
N GLY A 440 17.90 29.37 7.76
CA GLY A 440 18.65 29.58 6.52
C GLY A 440 18.27 28.53 5.47
N LYS A 441 19.27 27.99 4.75
CA LYS A 441 19.08 26.84 3.86
C LYS A 441 19.39 25.51 4.55
N ARG A 442 19.38 25.43 5.88
CA ARG A 442 19.57 24.16 6.58
C ARG A 442 18.43 23.18 6.21
N PRO A 443 18.75 21.99 5.66
CA PRO A 443 17.74 21.00 5.34
C PRO A 443 17.28 20.24 6.58
N ARG A 444 15.98 19.96 6.68
CA ARG A 444 15.41 19.06 7.69
C ARG A 444 15.29 17.65 7.11
N TYR A 445 16.33 16.85 7.26
CA TYR A 445 16.35 15.48 6.76
C TYR A 445 15.37 14.58 7.50
N SER A 446 14.53 13.89 6.75
CA SER A 446 13.72 12.79 7.25
C SER A 446 13.73 11.63 6.27
N LEU A 447 13.74 10.41 6.80
CA LEU A 447 13.54 9.17 6.06
C LEU A 447 12.21 8.56 6.49
N VAL A 448 11.39 8.18 5.53
CA VAL A 448 10.03 7.67 5.74
C VAL A 448 9.98 6.22 5.27
N TRP A 449 9.49 5.33 6.13
CA TRP A 449 9.12 3.97 5.75
C TRP A 449 7.62 3.90 5.52
N LYS A 450 7.21 3.39 4.36
CA LYS A 450 5.83 2.98 4.09
C LYS A 450 5.74 1.50 4.47
N LEU A 451 4.98 1.19 5.51
CA LEU A 451 4.87 -0.12 6.15
C LEU A 451 3.46 -0.69 6.04
N ILE A 452 3.37 -2.01 6.16
CA ILE A 452 2.13 -2.72 6.39
C ILE A 452 2.29 -3.60 7.63
N LEU A 453 1.34 -3.46 8.56
CA LEU A 453 1.20 -4.30 9.74
C LEU A 453 0.19 -5.39 9.44
N HIS A 454 0.67 -6.59 9.16
CA HIS A 454 -0.20 -7.73 8.88
C HIS A 454 -0.68 -8.39 10.17
N PRO A 455 -1.97 -8.75 10.26
CA PRO A 455 -2.50 -9.54 11.37
C PRO A 455 -1.81 -10.91 11.47
N LYS A 456 -1.78 -11.46 12.68
CA LYS A 456 -1.39 -12.85 12.97
C LYS A 456 -2.59 -13.76 13.22
N THR A 457 -3.78 -13.19 13.43
CA THR A 457 -5.05 -13.94 13.59
C THR A 457 -6.18 -13.30 12.79
N GLU A 458 -7.15 -14.10 12.33
CA GLU A 458 -8.24 -13.64 11.43
C GLU A 458 -9.14 -12.54 11.99
N HIS A 459 -9.18 -12.40 13.31
CA HIS A 459 -10.05 -11.47 14.01
C HIS A 459 -9.24 -10.52 14.89
N GLN A 460 -7.96 -10.33 14.58
CA GLN A 460 -7.10 -9.42 15.31
C GLN A 460 -7.67 -8.00 15.28
N ASP A 461 -7.73 -7.37 16.44
CA ASP A 461 -8.02 -5.94 16.53
C ASP A 461 -6.84 -5.18 15.93
N MET A 462 -7.12 -4.45 14.85
CA MET A 462 -6.12 -3.67 14.12
C MET A 462 -6.07 -2.22 14.60
N THR A 463 -6.97 -1.78 15.48
CA THR A 463 -7.01 -0.40 15.99
C THR A 463 -5.93 -0.14 17.06
N ASP A 464 -5.60 -1.15 17.87
CA ASP A 464 -4.64 -1.03 18.98
C ASP A 464 -3.18 -1.31 18.56
N LEU A 465 -2.42 -0.24 18.27
CA LEU A 465 -0.96 -0.34 18.03
C LEU A 465 -0.16 -0.70 19.29
N SER A 466 -0.69 -0.46 20.48
CA SER A 466 0.03 -0.65 21.74
C SER A 466 0.16 -2.12 22.13
N ASN A 467 -0.60 -3.02 21.51
CA ASN A 467 -0.75 -4.41 21.94
C ASN A 467 -1.18 -4.53 23.42
N SER A 468 -2.07 -3.64 23.86
CA SER A 468 -2.51 -3.52 25.25
C SER A 468 -1.35 -3.30 26.25
N ARG A 469 -0.21 -2.76 25.82
CA ARG A 469 0.90 -2.38 26.71
C ARG A 469 0.45 -1.24 27.60
N SER A 470 0.29 -1.52 28.89
CA SER A 470 -0.09 -0.51 29.89
C SER A 470 0.97 0.58 30.10
N SER A 471 2.20 0.39 29.61
CA SER A 471 3.26 1.39 29.64
C SER A 471 3.05 2.53 28.63
N TRP A 472 2.27 2.31 27.57
CA TRP A 472 2.00 3.34 26.58
C TRP A 472 1.05 4.40 27.16
N PRO A 473 1.30 5.69 26.91
CA PRO A 473 0.38 6.73 27.36
C PRO A 473 -0.97 6.56 26.68
N LYS A 474 -2.04 6.93 27.39
CA LYS A 474 -3.36 7.01 26.76
C LYS A 474 -3.33 8.03 25.62
N PRO A 475 -3.89 7.73 24.44
CA PRO A 475 -3.93 8.68 23.35
C PRO A 475 -4.70 9.95 23.73
N GLN A 476 -4.17 11.09 23.30
CA GLN A 476 -4.90 12.35 23.31
C GLN A 476 -5.87 12.35 22.13
N LEU A 477 -7.16 12.54 22.40
CA LEU A 477 -8.16 12.69 21.34
C LEU A 477 -8.13 14.12 20.81
N PHE A 478 -8.03 14.29 19.49
CA PHE A 478 -7.96 15.58 18.81
C PHE A 478 -9.08 15.72 17.78
N GLY A 479 -9.61 16.94 17.61
CA GLY A 479 -10.63 17.24 16.61
C GLY A 479 -11.84 16.32 16.71
N SER A 480 -12.25 15.76 15.57
CA SER A 480 -13.40 14.87 15.47
C SER A 480 -13.26 13.56 16.27
N ALA A 481 -12.05 13.06 16.52
CA ALA A 481 -11.83 11.87 17.35
C ALA A 481 -12.28 12.05 18.81
N ALA A 482 -12.36 13.29 19.31
CA ALA A 482 -12.90 13.59 20.64
C ALA A 482 -14.44 13.57 20.68
N SER A 483 -15.10 13.48 19.51
CA SER A 483 -16.56 13.61 19.36
C SER A 483 -17.28 12.26 19.38
N ILE A 484 -16.67 11.20 19.94
CA ILE A 484 -17.23 9.85 20.00
C ILE A 484 -18.74 9.92 20.28
N PRO A 485 -19.61 9.46 19.36
CA PRO A 485 -21.04 9.47 19.58
C PRO A 485 -21.32 8.74 20.89
N SER A 486 -22.03 9.39 21.82
CA SER A 486 -22.53 8.71 23.01
C SER A 486 -23.41 7.54 22.54
N LYS A 487 -22.93 6.31 22.74
CA LYS A 487 -23.70 5.09 22.48
C LYS A 487 -25.00 5.07 23.29
#